data_AF-A0A2K3JNH5-F1
#
_entry.id   AF-A0A2K3JNH5-F1
#
_cell.length_a   1.000
_cell.length_b   1.000
_cell.length_c   1.000
_cell.angle_alpha   90.00
_cell.angle_beta   90.00
_cell.angle_gamma   90.00
#
_symmetry.space_group_name_H-M   'P 1'
#
loop_
_entity.id
_entity.type
_entity.pdbx_description
1 polymer ?
#
loop_
_entity_poly.entity_id
_entity_poly.type
_entity_poly.pdbx_seq_one_letter_code
_entity_poly.pdbx_strand_id
1 'polypeptide(L)'
;RLEMFGIHVPRYALVNREVPYQQLDYFIEEEDFVEIHGMRFWKPFVEKPIDGDNHSIMIYYPSSAGGGMKELFRKRTSLFQETWLATGPVSSIQRLEG
;
A
#
# COMPACT_ATOMS: atom_id res chain seq x y z
N ARG A 1 16.90 -0.24 2.61
CA ARG A 1 18.33 -0.10 2.20
C ARG A 1 18.77 1.37 2.03
N LEU A 2 17.88 2.34 1.82
CA LEU A 2 18.23 3.78 1.73
C LEU A 2 18.54 4.42 3.09
N GLU A 3 17.82 4.02 4.14
CA GLU A 3 18.03 4.47 5.53
C GLU A 3 19.47 4.26 6.01
N MET A 4 20.10 3.16 5.60
CA MET A 4 21.49 2.82 5.95
C MET A 4 22.52 3.83 5.43
N PHE A 5 22.15 4.61 4.41
CA PHE A 5 23.00 5.66 3.83
C PHE A 5 22.62 7.06 4.35
N GLY A 6 21.79 7.16 5.39
CA GLY A 6 21.34 8.44 5.96
C GLY A 6 20.38 9.22 5.06
N ILE A 7 19.84 8.58 4.02
CA ILE A 7 18.85 9.20 3.14
C ILE A 7 17.50 9.11 3.83
N HIS A 8 16.88 10.27 4.07
CA HIS A 8 15.54 10.34 4.65
C HIS A 8 14.52 9.63 3.73
N VAL A 9 13.73 8.73 4.31
CA VAL A 9 12.64 8.03 3.63
C VAL A 9 11.31 8.30 4.32
N PRO A 10 10.18 8.31 3.59
CA PRO A 10 8.87 8.40 4.20
C PRO A 10 8.62 7.25 5.17
N ARG A 11 7.86 7.50 6.24
CA ARG A 11 7.47 6.46 7.19
C ARG A 11 6.65 5.39 6.48
N TYR A 12 7.05 4.13 6.65
CA TYR A 12 6.34 2.98 6.11
C TYR A 12 6.25 1.83 7.11
N ALA A 13 5.29 0.94 6.88
CA ALA A 13 5.19 -0.35 7.55
C ALA A 13 5.10 -1.48 6.51
N LEU A 14 5.61 -2.66 6.87
CA LEU A 14 5.51 -3.86 6.03
C LEU A 14 4.36 -4.72 6.51
N VAL A 15 3.58 -5.25 5.58
CA VAL A 15 2.51 -6.20 5.84
C VAL A 15 2.75 -7.44 5.00
N ASN A 16 2.95 -8.57 5.68
CA ASN A 16 3.11 -9.87 5.06
C ASN A 16 1.81 -10.68 5.22
N ARG A 17 1.32 -11.26 4.12
CA ARG A 17 0.13 -12.09 3.97
C ARG A 17 0.49 -13.30 3.12
N GLU A 18 0.37 -14.50 3.66
CA GLU A 18 0.60 -15.74 2.90
C GLU A 18 -0.52 -16.02 1.90
N VAL A 19 -1.73 -15.56 2.20
CA VAL A 19 -2.93 -15.71 1.36
C VAL A 19 -3.71 -14.40 1.26
N PRO A 20 -4.48 -14.19 0.18
CA PRO A 20 -5.37 -13.04 0.08
C PRO A 20 -6.32 -12.94 1.27
N TYR A 21 -6.54 -11.74 1.77
CA TYR A 21 -7.44 -11.46 2.91
C TYR A 21 -7.07 -12.17 4.22
N GLN A 22 -5.81 -12.60 4.38
CA GLN A 22 -5.34 -13.14 5.66
C GLN A 22 -5.58 -12.13 6.78
N GLN A 23 -6.28 -12.56 7.83
CA GLN A 23 -6.37 -11.83 9.09
C GLN A 23 -5.03 -11.93 9.81
N LEU A 24 -4.50 -10.79 10.24
CA LEU A 24 -3.23 -10.68 10.94
C LEU A 24 -3.48 -10.00 12.28
N ASP A 25 -3.02 -10.60 13.37
CA ASP A 25 -3.23 -10.06 14.73
C ASP A 25 -2.63 -8.66 14.94
N TYR A 26 -1.66 -8.28 14.09
CA TYR A 26 -0.97 -6.99 14.13
C TYR A 26 -1.46 -5.99 13.09
N PHE A 27 -2.52 -6.33 12.32
CA PHE A 27 -3.10 -5.46 11.30
C PHE A 27 -4.56 -5.17 11.64
N ILE A 28 -4.87 -3.89 11.83
CA ILE A 28 -6.23 -3.40 12.04
C ILE A 28 -6.58 -2.46 10.90
N GLU A 29 -7.75 -2.66 10.29
CA GLU A 29 -8.29 -1.78 9.26
C GLU A 29 -9.58 -1.13 9.75
N GLU A 30 -9.60 0.19 9.73
CA GLU A 30 -10.72 1.03 10.13
C GLU A 30 -11.13 1.95 8.97
N GLU A 31 -12.24 2.67 9.13
CA GLU A 31 -12.81 3.48 8.05
C GLU A 31 -11.82 4.50 7.47
N ASP A 32 -11.00 5.14 8.31
CA ASP A 32 -10.09 6.22 7.91
C ASP A 32 -8.62 5.99 8.24
N PHE A 33 -8.26 4.80 8.73
CA PHE A 33 -6.87 4.47 9.01
C PHE A 33 -6.63 2.97 8.98
N VAL A 34 -5.35 2.62 8.90
CA VAL A 34 -4.85 1.27 9.20
C VAL A 34 -3.84 1.35 10.33
N GLU A 35 -3.80 0.33 11.18
CA GLU A 35 -2.82 0.20 12.26
C GLU A 35 -1.99 -1.06 12.03
N ILE A 36 -0.67 -0.90 11.95
CA ILE A 36 0.28 -2.00 11.73
C ILE A 36 1.29 -1.98 12.87
N HIS A 37 1.34 -3.06 13.65
CA HIS A 37 2.21 -3.15 14.84
C HIS A 37 2.10 -1.94 15.79
N GLY A 38 0.87 -1.43 16.01
CA GLY A 38 0.62 -0.25 16.84
C GLY A 38 0.89 1.10 16.16
N MET A 39 1.38 1.11 14.92
CA MET A 39 1.62 2.32 14.15
C MET A 39 0.41 2.65 13.28
N ARG A 40 -0.24 3.80 13.53
CA ARG A 40 -1.39 4.26 12.76
C ARG A 40 -0.99 5.05 11.52
N PHE A 41 -1.60 4.70 10.39
CA PHE A 41 -1.51 5.39 9.11
C PHE A 41 -2.91 5.86 8.73
N TRP A 42 -3.20 7.15 8.97
CA TRP A 42 -4.46 7.72 8.49
C TRP A 42 -4.43 7.89 6.99
N LYS A 43 -5.61 7.69 6.38
CA LYS A 43 -5.83 8.05 4.99
C LYS A 43 -5.59 9.57 4.81
N PRO A 44 -4.98 10.00 3.69
CA PRO A 44 -4.61 9.15 2.57
C PRO A 44 -3.28 8.41 2.79
N PHE A 45 -3.23 7.14 2.36
CA PHE A 45 -2.02 6.32 2.37
C PHE A 45 -1.89 5.52 1.08
N VAL A 46 -0.66 5.06 0.81
CA VAL A 46 -0.29 4.24 -0.35
C VAL A 46 0.04 2.83 0.10
N GLU A 47 -0.49 1.83 -0.59
CA GLU A 47 -0.03 0.45 -0.50
C GLU A 47 0.71 0.08 -1.79
N LYS A 48 1.94 -0.42 -1.63
CA LYS A 48 2.81 -0.82 -2.73
C LYS A 48 3.29 -2.26 -2.54
N PRO A 49 3.24 -3.12 -3.56
CA PRO A 49 3.91 -4.41 -3.56
C PRO A 49 5.40 -4.26 -3.22
N ILE A 50 5.97 -5.24 -2.51
CA ILE A 50 7.42 -5.24 -2.25
C ILE A 50 8.21 -5.46 -3.55
N ASP A 51 7.63 -6.25 -4.45
CA ASP A 51 8.18 -6.50 -5.78
C ASP A 51 8.16 -5.21 -6.60
N GLY A 52 9.35 -4.73 -6.95
CA GLY A 52 9.53 -3.48 -7.70
C GLY A 52 9.04 -3.57 -9.15
N ASP A 53 8.91 -4.78 -9.71
CA ASP A 53 8.37 -4.99 -11.05
C ASP A 53 6.84 -5.02 -11.06
N ASN A 54 6.22 -5.20 -9.88
CA ASN A 54 4.79 -5.07 -9.69
C ASN A 54 4.41 -3.59 -9.48
N HIS A 55 3.76 -3.03 -10.50
CA HIS A 55 3.39 -1.62 -10.55
C HIS A 55 1.95 -1.35 -10.08
N SER A 56 1.25 -2.33 -9.51
CA SER A 56 -0.08 -2.15 -8.91
C SER A 56 0.04 -1.42 -7.59
N ILE A 57 0.03 -0.09 -7.63
CA ILE A 57 0.09 0.78 -6.45
C ILE A 57 -1.33 1.21 -6.09
N MET A 58 -1.75 0.99 -4.84
CA MET A 58 -3.07 1.42 -4.37
C MET A 58 -2.95 2.71 -3.56
N ILE A 59 -3.90 3.62 -3.76
CA ILE A 59 -4.07 4.84 -2.96
C ILE A 59 -5.43 4.77 -2.28
N TYR A 60 -5.46 4.93 -0.97
CA TYR A 60 -6.68 4.94 -0.17
C TYR A 60 -6.99 6.37 0.27
N TYR A 61 -8.21 6.85 0.02
CA TYR A 61 -8.64 8.21 0.36
C TYR A 61 -9.52 8.22 1.62
N PRO A 62 -9.43 9.26 2.46
CA PRO A 62 -10.26 9.37 3.64
C PRO A 62 -11.72 9.62 3.25
N SER A 63 -12.65 9.20 4.10
CA SER A 63 -14.09 9.45 4.02
C SER A 63 -14.39 10.93 3.78
N SER A 64 -13.63 11.83 4.42
CA SER A 64 -13.74 13.28 4.28
C SER A 64 -13.48 13.81 2.86
N ALA A 65 -12.78 13.04 2.03
CA ALA A 65 -12.51 13.36 0.63
C ALA A 65 -13.43 12.58 -0.34
N GLY A 66 -14.48 11.94 0.17
CA GLY A 66 -15.39 11.06 -0.58
C GLY A 66 -15.02 9.57 -0.51
N GLY A 67 -13.96 9.22 0.24
CA GLY A 67 -13.52 7.84 0.43
C GLY A 67 -13.05 7.17 -0.87
N GLY A 68 -13.11 5.83 -0.87
CA GLY A 68 -12.72 5.01 -2.00
C GLY A 68 -11.20 4.79 -2.13
N MET A 69 -10.82 4.11 -3.20
CA MET A 69 -9.44 3.78 -3.52
C MET A 69 -9.15 3.95 -5.01
N LYS A 70 -7.88 4.15 -5.34
CA LYS A 70 -7.41 4.24 -6.72
C LYS A 70 -6.19 3.36 -6.93
N GLU A 71 -6.29 2.46 -7.91
CA GLU A 71 -5.13 1.72 -8.42
C GLU A 71 -4.39 2.56 -9.47
N LEU A 72 -3.10 2.78 -9.25
CA LEU A 72 -2.21 3.30 -10.28
C LEU A 72 -1.77 2.14 -11.16
N PHE A 73 -1.79 2.39 -12.46
CA PHE A 73 -1.29 1.45 -13.46
C PHE A 73 -0.02 2.00 -14.11
N ARG A 74 0.87 1.10 -14.51
CA ARG A 74 1.99 1.46 -15.38
C ARG A 74 1.45 2.06 -16.67
N LYS A 75 1.78 3.33 -16.96
CA LYS A 75 1.45 3.97 -18.23
C LYS A 75 2.05 3.16 -19.38
N ARG A 76 1.22 2.46 -20.13
CA ARG A 76 1.62 1.73 -21.35
C ARG A 76 1.26 2.52 -22.59
N THR A 77 2.18 2.61 -23.54
CA THR A 77 1.81 2.75 -24.96
C THR A 77 1.07 1.48 -25.34
N SER A 78 -0.14 1.64 -25.89
CA SER A 78 -1.13 0.61 -26.20
C SER A 78 -0.57 -0.80 -26.37
N LEU A 79 -0.97 -1.72 -25.49
CA LEU A 79 -1.69 -2.94 -25.81
C LEU A 79 -1.98 -3.69 -24.49
N PHE A 80 -3.19 -4.25 -24.47
CA PHE A 80 -3.88 -4.96 -23.40
C PHE A 80 -3.00 -5.77 -22.44
N GLN A 81 -3.42 -5.88 -21.19
CA GLN A 81 -3.16 -7.10 -20.40
C GLN A 81 -4.27 -7.35 -19.41
N GLU A 82 -4.58 -8.63 -19.35
CA GLU A 82 -5.53 -9.28 -18.49
C GLU A 82 -5.25 -9.02 -17.00
N THR A 83 -6.34 -8.93 -16.26
CA THR A 83 -6.39 -8.82 -14.81
C THR A 83 -5.98 -10.14 -14.18
N TRP A 84 -4.84 -10.17 -13.50
CA TRP A 84 -4.53 -11.20 -12.51
C TRP A 84 -4.36 -10.52 -11.15
N LEU A 85 -5.20 -10.93 -10.19
CA LEU A 85 -5.14 -10.52 -8.79
C LEU A 85 -3.79 -10.94 -8.21
N ALA A 86 -2.83 -10.03 -8.16
CA ALA A 86 -1.52 -10.30 -7.57
C ALA A 86 -1.11 -9.12 -6.67
N THR A 87 -1.87 -8.93 -5.58
CA THR A 87 -1.21 -8.54 -4.34
C THR A 87 -0.33 -9.74 -3.97
N GLY A 88 0.96 -9.66 -4.33
CA GLY A 88 1.94 -10.61 -3.83
C GLY A 88 1.90 -10.64 -2.30
N PRO A 89 2.49 -11.67 -1.66
CA PRO A 89 2.32 -11.90 -0.23
C PRO A 89 2.80 -10.73 0.63
N VAL A 90 3.64 -9.83 0.12
CA VAL A 90 4.17 -8.72 0.92
C VAL A 90 3.89 -7.38 0.25
N SER A 91 3.29 -6.47 1.01
CA SER A 91 3.09 -5.07 0.65
C SER A 91 3.68 -4.12 1.70
N SER A 92 3.92 -2.89 1.28
CA SER A 92 4.37 -1.78 2.11
C SER A 92 3.30 -0.70 2.14
N ILE A 93 2.97 -0.23 3.33
CA ILE A 93 2.02 0.85 3.55
C ILE A 93 2.79 2.11 3.93
N GLN A 94 2.56 3.19 3.22
CA GLN A 94 3.23 4.48 3.42
C GLN A 94 2.20 5.59 3.56
N ARG A 95 2.38 6.45 4.56
CA ARG A 95 1.53 7.64 4.69
C ARG A 95 1.89 8.66 3.60
N LEU A 96 0.88 9.27 2.99
CA LEU A 96 1.10 10.44 2.15
C LEU A 96 1.19 11.67 3.05
N GLU A 97 2.42 12.09 3.35
CA GLU A 97 2.66 13.42 3.93
C GLU A 97 2.52 14.46 2.81
N GLY A 98 1.75 15.52 3.08
CA GLY A 98 1.55 16.66 2.19
C GLY A 98 2.34 17.88 2.66
#